data_AF-A0A965LIF7-F1
#
_entry.id   AF-A0A965LIF7-F1
#
_cell.length_a   1.000
_cell.length_b   1.000
_cell.length_c   1.000
_cell.angle_alpha   90.00
_cell.angle_beta   90.00
_cell.angle_gamma   90.00
#
_symmetry.space_group_name_H-M   'P 1'
#
loop_
_entity.id
_entity.type
_entity.pdbx_description
1 polymer ?
#
loop_
_entity_poly.entity_id
_entity_poly.type
_entity_poly.pdbx_seq_one_letter_code
_entity_poly.pdbx_strand_id
1 'polypeptide(L)'
;MPVAEGSSGFLQLFCLPDFSAFAQPAVYGAAVTLAVIASLETLLTIEAVDKIDPQQRKSPANRELFAQGVGNMVSGMLGGLPMTSVIVRSSANLNAGAQTKVSAIFHGALLLGCVAFLPRWLNQIPLCTLAAILIVTGYKLASPRVIGQMWKEGKYQFLPFAITVVAIVFTNLLTGILVGLGVSLLFILSSNFRRPIHQVLEKHLSGNVMRIELAPQVSFFNRAALQKALYDVPAGGTILVDARNSDYIDPDILDLLADFKQVTAKAHGVEFQTVGLREKYSRFEEQVPFADYSSRELQNSIQPKEVLDLLKAGNQRFLAGRPLVRDLRRQAVATAGGQFPIAAVLGCIDSRAPVEHIFDLGLGEAFVARIAGNVARDKMIGSLEFACGVAGAKLLLVLGHTSCGAVKASVELKVAGKTAVEATGCDHLDELVTIIQGSIDPAKAKGFSSMTEEQKRGFVDEVARKNVLHTMSYIREKSRVLDRLVRENKIMIVGAVYDVNTGKVEFL
;
A
#
# COMPACT_ATOMS: atom_id res chain seq x y z
N MET A 1 -6.79 13.26 60.70
CA MET A 1 -8.20 12.81 60.68
C MET A 1 -8.85 13.12 62.01
N PRO A 2 -10.08 13.66 62.03
CA PRO A 2 -10.82 13.89 63.26
C PRO A 2 -11.07 12.58 64.00
N VAL A 3 -10.98 12.60 65.33
CA VAL A 3 -11.23 11.45 66.20
C VAL A 3 -12.67 11.56 66.71
N ALA A 4 -13.55 10.65 66.29
CA ALA A 4 -14.94 10.64 66.74
C ALA A 4 -15.03 10.11 68.18
N GLU A 5 -15.75 10.83 69.05
CA GLU A 5 -16.14 10.33 70.37
C GLU A 5 -17.53 9.67 70.26
N GLY A 6 -17.55 8.34 70.17
CA GLY A 6 -18.78 7.56 70.05
C GLY A 6 -19.47 7.64 68.69
N SER A 7 -20.67 7.04 68.60
CA SER A 7 -21.43 6.93 67.35
C SER A 7 -22.03 8.25 66.86
N SER A 8 -22.40 9.14 67.78
CA SER A 8 -22.90 10.49 67.46
C SER A 8 -21.81 11.40 66.91
N GLY A 9 -20.61 11.36 67.49
CA GLY A 9 -19.45 12.12 67.00
C GLY A 9 -19.00 11.68 65.60
N PHE A 10 -19.21 10.40 65.25
CA PHE A 10 -18.93 9.92 63.90
C PHE A 10 -19.90 10.47 62.86
N LEU A 11 -21.20 10.55 63.19
CA LEU A 11 -22.22 11.12 62.28
C LEU A 11 -22.01 12.63 62.03
N GLN A 12 -21.40 13.35 62.98
CA GLN A 12 -21.06 14.77 62.83
C GLN A 12 -19.88 15.01 61.86
N LEU A 13 -19.19 13.96 61.41
CA LEU A 13 -18.13 14.08 60.40
C LEU A 13 -18.68 14.28 58.98
N PHE A 14 -19.97 14.02 58.76
CA PHE A 14 -20.61 14.25 57.47
C PHE A 14 -21.03 15.73 57.34
N CYS A 15 -20.55 16.39 56.29
CA CYS A 15 -20.95 17.75 55.95
C CYS A 15 -21.94 17.73 54.79
N LEU A 16 -23.15 18.27 54.99
CA LEU A 16 -24.13 18.41 53.92
C LEU A 16 -23.77 19.59 53.01
N PRO A 17 -24.13 19.55 51.71
CA PRO A 17 -23.79 20.60 50.76
C PRO A 17 -24.53 21.91 51.09
N ASP A 18 -23.79 23.02 51.07
CA ASP A 18 -24.37 24.36 51.10
C ASP A 18 -24.75 24.81 49.68
N PHE A 19 -26.05 24.80 49.39
CA PHE A 19 -26.58 25.15 48.08
C PHE A 19 -26.48 26.66 47.75
N SER A 20 -26.14 27.52 48.72
CA SER A 20 -25.86 28.93 48.45
C SER A 20 -24.65 29.11 47.53
N ALA A 21 -23.74 28.12 47.51
CA ALA A 21 -22.56 28.10 46.66
C ALA A 21 -22.89 28.10 45.15
N PHE A 22 -24.09 27.69 44.74
CA PHE A 22 -24.51 27.78 43.32
C PHE A 22 -24.62 29.20 42.80
N ALA A 23 -24.73 30.20 43.67
CA ALA A 23 -24.69 31.61 43.28
C ALA A 23 -23.26 32.10 42.96
N GLN A 24 -22.21 31.33 43.28
CA GLN A 24 -20.82 31.73 43.09
C GLN A 24 -20.30 31.27 41.72
N PRO A 25 -19.93 32.17 40.80
CA PRO A 25 -19.47 31.79 39.44
C PRO A 25 -18.22 30.88 39.44
N ALA A 26 -17.36 31.02 40.44
CA ALA A 26 -16.14 30.21 40.59
C ALA A 26 -16.44 28.70 40.71
N VAL A 27 -17.60 28.33 41.27
CA VAL A 27 -18.00 26.93 41.45
C VAL A 27 -18.18 26.22 40.11
N TYR A 28 -18.74 26.88 39.10
CA TYR A 28 -18.94 26.28 37.78
C TYR A 28 -17.63 26.02 37.05
N GLY A 29 -16.67 26.94 37.14
CA GLY A 29 -15.33 26.76 36.57
C GLY A 29 -14.59 25.58 37.20
N ALA A 30 -14.64 25.48 38.54
CA ALA A 30 -14.08 24.35 39.27
C ALA A 30 -14.80 23.03 38.92
N ALA A 31 -16.13 23.04 38.85
CA ALA A 31 -16.93 21.87 38.52
C ALA A 31 -16.62 21.32 37.12
N VAL A 32 -16.56 22.19 36.11
CA VAL A 32 -16.19 21.78 34.73
C VAL A 32 -14.77 21.23 34.69
N THR A 33 -13.82 21.91 35.34
CA THR A 33 -12.42 21.46 35.40
C THR A 33 -12.30 20.07 36.03
N LEU A 34 -12.96 19.86 37.18
CA LEU A 34 -12.98 18.58 37.86
C LEU A 34 -13.69 17.50 37.04
N ALA A 35 -14.81 17.81 36.39
CA ALA A 35 -15.54 16.88 35.55
C ALA A 35 -14.69 16.39 34.38
N VAL A 36 -13.99 17.30 33.69
CA VAL A 36 -13.09 16.95 32.57
C VAL A 36 -11.92 16.11 33.06
N ILE A 37 -11.20 16.56 34.08
CA ILE A 37 -10.02 15.84 34.61
C ILE A 37 -10.42 14.45 35.13
N ALA A 38 -11.49 14.37 35.92
CA ALA A 38 -11.97 13.11 36.48
C ALA A 38 -12.40 12.12 35.39
N SER A 39 -13.09 12.62 34.35
CA SER A 39 -13.50 11.79 33.22
C SER A 39 -12.31 11.28 32.43
N LEU A 40 -11.33 12.14 32.12
CA LEU A 40 -10.12 11.74 31.40
C LEU A 40 -9.31 10.71 32.18
N GLU A 41 -9.05 10.95 33.47
CA GLU A 41 -8.33 10.00 34.33
C GLU A 41 -9.03 8.63 34.41
N THR A 42 -10.36 8.64 34.51
CA THR A 42 -11.13 7.39 34.55
C THR A 42 -11.11 6.64 33.23
N LEU A 43 -11.21 7.33 32.09
CA LEU A 43 -11.11 6.70 30.76
C LEU A 43 -9.70 6.19 30.47
N LEU A 44 -8.66 6.93 30.84
CA LEU A 44 -7.28 6.48 30.69
C LEU A 44 -7.00 5.29 31.60
N THR A 45 -7.53 5.31 32.82
CA THR A 45 -7.40 4.20 33.77
C THR A 45 -8.14 2.96 33.28
N ILE A 46 -9.37 3.09 32.77
CA ILE A 46 -10.14 1.93 32.32
C ILE A 46 -9.45 1.24 31.14
N GLU A 47 -8.94 2.01 30.17
CA GLU A 47 -8.21 1.48 29.02
C GLU A 47 -6.89 0.81 29.44
N ALA A 48 -6.16 1.43 30.38
CA ALA A 48 -4.93 0.85 30.90
C ALA A 48 -5.18 -0.46 31.67
N VAL A 49 -6.27 -0.53 32.45
CA VAL A 49 -6.66 -1.73 33.22
C VAL A 49 -7.14 -2.84 32.29
N ASP A 50 -8.00 -2.53 31.31
CA ASP A 50 -8.46 -3.48 30.29
C ASP A 50 -7.26 -4.08 29.52
N LYS A 51 -6.23 -3.27 29.24
CA LYS A 51 -5.01 -3.73 28.55
C LYS A 51 -4.19 -4.74 29.36
N ILE A 52 -4.12 -4.58 30.68
CA ILE A 52 -3.38 -5.50 31.56
C ILE A 52 -4.24 -6.66 32.08
N ASP A 53 -5.55 -6.65 31.82
CA ASP A 53 -6.47 -7.74 32.17
C ASP A 53 -6.06 -9.04 31.45
N PRO A 54 -5.75 -10.13 32.18
CA PRO A 54 -5.42 -11.42 31.57
C PRO A 54 -6.56 -11.98 30.70
N GLN A 55 -7.81 -11.58 30.97
CA GLN A 55 -8.97 -12.00 30.19
C GLN A 55 -9.29 -11.07 29.01
N GLN A 56 -8.55 -9.96 28.83
CA GLN A 56 -8.72 -8.98 27.76
C GLN A 56 -10.18 -8.48 27.62
N ARG A 57 -10.87 -8.30 28.74
CA ARG A 57 -12.24 -7.79 28.74
C ARG A 57 -12.23 -6.31 28.38
N LYS A 58 -13.32 -5.85 27.75
CA LYS A 58 -13.52 -4.44 27.41
C LYS A 58 -14.63 -3.85 28.25
N SER A 59 -14.34 -2.70 28.83
CA SER A 59 -15.25 -1.99 29.70
C SER A 59 -15.93 -0.83 28.94
N PRO A 60 -17.27 -0.67 29.03
CA PRO A 60 -17.98 0.38 28.30
C PRO A 60 -17.74 1.76 28.93
N ALA A 61 -16.96 2.61 28.24
CA ALA A 61 -16.57 3.96 28.66
C ALA A 61 -17.75 4.83 29.13
N ASN A 62 -18.84 4.92 28.34
CA ASN A 62 -20.00 5.74 28.68
C ASN A 62 -20.66 5.32 30.01
N ARG A 63 -20.68 4.01 30.28
CA ARG A 63 -21.26 3.47 31.52
C ARG A 63 -20.38 3.78 32.73
N GLU A 64 -19.07 3.76 32.56
CA GLU A 64 -18.13 4.14 33.62
C GLU A 64 -18.24 5.63 33.96
N LEU A 65 -18.31 6.51 32.95
CA LEU A 65 -18.51 7.94 33.17
C LEU A 65 -19.82 8.23 33.90
N PHE A 66 -20.90 7.53 33.53
CA PHE A 66 -22.17 7.64 34.24
C PHE A 66 -22.05 7.18 35.70
N ALA A 67 -21.40 6.03 35.94
CA ALA A 67 -21.17 5.52 37.30
C ALA A 67 -20.32 6.47 38.15
N GLN A 68 -19.26 7.05 37.58
CA GLN A 68 -18.46 8.09 38.23
C GLN A 68 -19.28 9.33 38.55
N GLY A 69 -20.10 9.80 37.61
CA GLY A 69 -20.99 10.95 37.83
C GLY A 69 -21.90 10.72 39.03
N VAL A 70 -22.58 9.56 39.07
CA VAL A 70 -23.42 9.16 40.21
C VAL A 70 -22.61 9.06 41.50
N GLY A 71 -21.43 8.42 41.47
CA GLY A 71 -20.55 8.31 42.63
C GLY A 71 -20.10 9.66 43.18
N ASN A 72 -19.79 10.61 42.30
CA ASN A 72 -19.37 11.96 42.69
C ASN A 72 -20.53 12.82 43.21
N MET A 73 -21.74 12.65 42.67
CA MET A 73 -22.93 13.27 43.25
C MET A 73 -23.16 12.78 44.69
N VAL A 74 -23.10 11.47 44.92
CA VAL A 74 -23.25 10.88 46.26
C VAL A 74 -22.12 11.31 47.18
N SER A 75 -20.86 11.30 46.71
CA SER A 75 -19.70 11.77 47.47
C SER A 75 -19.88 13.22 47.91
N GLY A 76 -20.25 14.12 47.00
CA GLY A 76 -20.47 15.53 47.30
C GLY A 76 -21.62 15.78 48.28
N MET A 77 -22.71 15.00 48.19
CA MET A 77 -23.83 15.08 49.14
C MET A 77 -23.44 14.67 50.57
N LEU A 78 -22.40 13.85 50.72
CA LEU A 78 -21.86 13.41 52.00
C LEU A 78 -20.67 14.25 52.48
N GLY A 79 -20.32 15.33 51.77
CA GLY A 79 -19.18 16.20 52.09
C GLY A 79 -17.82 15.62 51.66
N GLY A 80 -17.84 14.64 50.76
CA GLY A 80 -16.67 13.99 50.21
C GLY A 80 -16.03 14.76 49.05
N LEU A 81 -14.78 14.40 48.75
CA LEU A 81 -14.04 14.93 47.60
C LEU A 81 -14.43 14.18 46.31
N PRO A 82 -14.24 14.81 45.13
CA PRO A 82 -14.39 14.13 43.85
C PRO A 82 -13.51 12.88 43.76
N MET A 83 -14.07 11.82 43.21
CA MET A 83 -13.46 10.51 43.04
C MET A 83 -13.24 10.21 41.55
N THR A 84 -12.16 9.48 41.28
CA THR A 84 -11.78 8.98 39.95
C THR A 84 -11.37 7.51 40.05
N SER A 85 -11.30 6.83 38.91
CA SER A 85 -10.61 5.54 38.84
C SER A 85 -9.09 5.76 39.00
N VAL A 86 -8.40 4.77 39.56
CA VAL A 86 -6.96 4.86 39.84
C VAL A 86 -6.24 3.59 39.38
N ILE A 87 -5.33 3.76 38.41
CA ILE A 87 -4.58 2.65 37.79
C ILE A 87 -3.83 1.79 38.80
N VAL A 88 -3.17 2.39 39.79
CA VAL A 88 -2.33 1.65 40.75
C VAL A 88 -3.16 0.69 41.59
N ARG A 89 -4.33 1.13 42.09
CA ARG A 89 -5.23 0.29 42.88
C ARG A 89 -5.87 -0.79 42.03
N SER A 90 -6.32 -0.45 40.84
CA SER A 90 -6.94 -1.39 39.91
C SER A 90 -5.96 -2.46 39.45
N SER A 91 -4.71 -2.08 39.13
CA SER A 91 -3.64 -3.03 38.77
C SER A 91 -3.26 -3.94 39.94
N ALA A 92 -3.14 -3.40 41.16
CA ALA A 92 -2.88 -4.23 42.34
C ALA A 92 -4.01 -5.23 42.61
N ASN A 93 -5.26 -4.79 42.49
CA ASN A 93 -6.44 -5.62 42.67
C ASN A 93 -6.50 -6.76 41.62
N LEU A 94 -6.18 -6.44 40.36
CA LEU A 94 -6.08 -7.40 39.27
C LEU A 94 -4.92 -8.41 39.48
N ASN A 95 -3.74 -7.93 39.89
CA ASN A 95 -2.59 -8.78 40.20
C ASN A 95 -2.84 -9.70 41.40
N ALA A 96 -3.74 -9.32 42.31
CA ALA A 96 -4.22 -10.16 43.40
C ALA A 96 -5.30 -11.18 42.95
N GLY A 97 -5.62 -11.24 41.66
CA GLY A 97 -6.57 -12.19 41.08
C GLY A 97 -8.04 -11.77 41.22
N ALA A 98 -8.34 -10.53 41.61
CA ALA A 98 -9.73 -10.07 41.73
C ALA A 98 -10.39 -9.96 40.35
N GLN A 99 -11.58 -10.55 40.20
CA GLN A 99 -12.32 -10.57 38.94
C GLN A 99 -13.70 -9.88 39.02
N THR A 100 -14.13 -9.51 40.24
CA THR A 100 -15.47 -8.95 40.48
C THR A 100 -15.41 -7.64 41.27
N LYS A 101 -16.49 -6.86 41.19
CA LYS A 101 -16.63 -5.59 41.92
C LYS A 101 -16.69 -5.76 43.44
N VAL A 102 -16.91 -6.99 43.94
CA VAL A 102 -16.97 -7.31 45.37
C VAL A 102 -15.66 -6.94 46.06
N SER A 103 -14.52 -7.13 45.40
CA SER A 103 -13.22 -6.73 45.97
C SER A 103 -13.15 -5.23 46.28
N ALA A 104 -13.66 -4.38 45.36
CA ALA A 104 -13.71 -2.93 45.57
C ALA A 104 -14.67 -2.54 46.69
N ILE A 105 -15.83 -3.19 46.78
CA ILE A 105 -16.82 -2.97 47.87
C ILE A 105 -16.21 -3.36 49.22
N PHE A 106 -15.57 -4.53 49.29
CA PHE A 106 -14.90 -5.00 50.51
C PHE A 106 -13.77 -4.06 50.93
N HIS A 107 -12.96 -3.60 49.97
CA HIS A 107 -11.92 -2.61 50.24
C HIS A 107 -12.49 -1.30 50.78
N GLY A 108 -13.61 -0.81 50.22
CA GLY A 108 -14.33 0.37 50.74
C GLY A 108 -14.84 0.17 52.16
N ALA A 109 -15.43 -0.98 52.48
CA ALA A 109 -15.88 -1.32 53.82
C ALA A 109 -14.72 -1.39 54.83
N LEU A 110 -13.58 -1.96 54.41
CA LEU A 110 -12.36 -2.01 55.22
C LEU A 110 -11.83 -0.59 55.51
N LEU A 111 -11.76 0.28 54.49
CA LEU A 111 -11.35 1.67 54.66
C LEU A 111 -12.27 2.41 55.62
N LEU A 112 -13.59 2.23 55.50
CA LEU A 112 -14.56 2.81 56.42
C LEU A 112 -14.32 2.33 57.86
N GLY A 113 -14.08 1.03 58.05
CA GLY A 113 -13.71 0.47 59.36
C GLY A 113 -12.40 1.06 59.92
N CYS A 114 -11.36 1.18 59.10
CA CYS A 114 -10.11 1.81 59.52
C CYS A 114 -10.30 3.27 59.95
N VAL A 115 -11.10 4.05 59.21
CA VAL A 115 -11.39 5.44 59.57
C VAL A 115 -12.21 5.54 60.85
N ALA A 116 -13.17 4.63 61.07
CA ALA A 116 -14.00 4.61 62.27
C ALA A 116 -13.23 4.18 63.54
N PHE A 117 -12.37 3.16 63.45
CA PHE A 117 -11.77 2.52 64.62
C PHE A 117 -10.30 2.86 64.85
N LEU A 118 -9.55 3.25 63.81
CA LEU A 118 -8.11 3.47 63.89
C LEU A 118 -7.61 4.93 63.74
N PRO A 119 -8.41 5.99 63.95
CA PRO A 119 -7.96 7.36 63.63
C PRO A 119 -6.75 7.80 64.48
N ARG A 120 -6.62 7.30 65.72
CA ARG A 120 -5.48 7.60 66.61
C ARG A 120 -4.14 7.11 66.04
N TRP A 121 -4.11 5.91 65.45
CA TRP A 121 -2.89 5.37 64.83
C TRP A 121 -2.63 5.96 63.45
N LEU A 122 -3.69 6.21 62.66
CA LEU A 122 -3.54 6.87 61.34
C LEU A 122 -2.93 8.26 61.46
N ASN A 123 -3.25 9.01 62.52
CA ASN A 123 -2.66 10.33 62.78
C ASN A 123 -1.18 10.29 63.20
N GLN A 124 -0.61 9.11 63.50
CA GLN A 124 0.81 8.95 63.82
C GLN A 124 1.69 8.70 62.58
N ILE A 125 1.07 8.51 61.40
CA ILE A 125 1.81 8.26 60.16
C ILE A 125 2.63 9.50 59.79
N PRO A 126 3.97 9.40 59.71
CA PRO A 126 4.80 10.53 59.32
C PRO A 126 4.55 10.98 57.87
N LEU A 127 4.52 12.29 57.63
CA LEU A 127 4.35 12.84 56.29
C LEU A 127 5.47 12.43 55.33
N CYS A 128 6.69 12.17 55.83
CA CYS A 128 7.81 11.70 55.01
C CYS A 128 7.55 10.31 54.40
N THR A 129 6.79 9.45 55.07
CA THR A 129 6.39 8.14 54.54
C THR A 129 5.45 8.31 53.35
N LEU A 130 4.49 9.22 53.45
CA LEU A 130 3.58 9.54 52.34
C LEU A 130 4.33 10.17 51.16
N ALA A 131 5.26 11.09 51.43
CA ALA A 131 6.10 11.71 50.41
C ALA A 131 6.95 10.66 49.65
N ALA A 132 7.57 9.71 50.37
CA ALA A 132 8.33 8.62 49.75
C ALA A 132 7.46 7.76 48.80
N ILE A 133 6.24 7.44 49.22
CA ILE A 133 5.28 6.68 48.39
C ILE A 133 4.91 7.49 47.13
N LEU A 134 4.67 8.79 47.25
CA LEU A 134 4.34 9.66 46.11
C LEU A 134 5.51 9.79 45.12
N ILE A 135 6.75 9.94 45.60
CA ILE A 135 7.94 10.02 44.75
C ILE A 135 8.13 8.72 43.95
N VAL A 136 8.04 7.56 44.61
CA VAL A 136 8.18 6.26 43.94
C VAL A 136 7.06 6.04 42.92
N THR A 137 5.83 6.44 43.24
CA THR A 137 4.70 6.32 42.32
C THR A 137 4.88 7.24 41.11
N GLY A 138 5.29 8.49 41.33
CA GLY A 138 5.60 9.44 40.26
C GLY A 138 6.71 8.94 39.34
N TYR A 139 7.80 8.40 39.88
CA TYR A 139 8.89 7.81 39.09
C TYR A 139 8.44 6.63 38.23
N LYS A 140 7.57 5.75 38.77
CA LYS A 140 7.04 4.60 38.01
C LYS A 140 6.13 5.03 36.86
N LEU A 141 5.27 6.04 37.08
CA LEU A 141 4.35 6.55 36.07
C LEU A 141 5.06 7.40 35.00
N ALA A 142 5.98 8.28 35.41
CA ALA A 142 6.77 9.13 34.52
C ALA A 142 8.19 8.56 34.30
N SER A 143 8.29 7.29 33.92
CA SER A 143 9.60 6.63 33.82
C SER A 143 10.47 7.19 32.67
N PRO A 144 11.81 7.31 32.85
CA PRO A 144 12.71 7.78 31.80
C PRO A 144 12.65 6.97 30.50
N ARG A 145 12.21 5.71 30.59
CA ARG A 145 12.02 4.83 29.43
C ARG A 145 10.95 5.36 28.48
N VAL A 146 9.86 5.94 29.00
CA VAL A 146 8.78 6.52 28.18
C VAL A 146 9.29 7.71 27.38
N ILE A 147 10.08 8.59 28.02
CA ILE A 147 10.69 9.74 27.34
C ILE A 147 11.66 9.28 26.24
N GLY A 148 12.51 8.28 26.55
CA GLY A 148 13.41 7.70 25.57
C GLY A 148 12.70 7.02 24.39
N GLN A 149 11.54 6.40 24.63
CA GLN A 149 10.70 5.83 23.58
C GLN A 149 10.13 6.91 22.67
N MET A 150 9.52 7.97 23.22
CA MET A 150 8.97 9.08 22.44
C MET A 150 10.03 9.75 21.57
N TRP A 151 11.27 9.89 22.07
CA TRP A 151 12.39 10.42 21.29
C TRP A 151 12.73 9.52 20.09
N LYS A 152 12.73 8.20 20.28
CA LYS A 152 13.01 7.22 19.22
C LYS A 152 11.93 7.18 18.14
N GLU A 153 10.67 7.43 18.49
CA GLU A 153 9.55 7.53 17.54
C GLU A 153 9.64 8.77 16.63
N GLY A 154 10.54 9.70 16.95
CA GLY A 154 10.91 10.83 16.12
C GLY A 154 10.25 12.14 16.50
N LYS A 155 10.66 13.22 15.84
CA LYS A 155 10.29 14.60 16.19
C LYS A 155 8.79 14.88 16.15
N TYR A 156 8.04 14.18 15.30
CA TYR A 156 6.59 14.37 15.15
C TYR A 156 5.78 13.85 16.35
N GLN A 157 6.36 12.94 17.13
CA GLN A 157 5.73 12.32 18.30
C GLN A 157 6.31 12.94 19.58
N PHE A 158 7.62 13.15 19.60
CA PHE A 158 8.31 13.74 20.74
C PHE A 158 7.89 15.19 21.01
N LEU A 159 7.71 16.02 19.97
CA LEU A 159 7.49 17.45 20.16
C LEU A 159 6.10 17.77 20.75
N PRO A 160 4.97 17.20 20.27
CA PRO A 160 3.68 17.34 20.95
C PRO A 160 3.71 16.82 22.39
N PHE A 161 4.36 15.69 22.64
CA PHE A 161 4.54 15.13 23.98
C PHE A 161 5.28 16.11 24.91
N ALA A 162 6.46 16.59 24.50
CA ALA A 162 7.29 17.49 25.30
C ALA A 162 6.58 18.82 25.58
N ILE A 163 5.89 19.39 24.58
CA ILE A 163 5.11 20.62 24.75
C ILE A 163 3.98 20.41 25.76
N THR A 164 3.28 19.27 25.69
CA THR A 164 2.21 18.94 26.64
C THR A 164 2.74 18.84 28.07
N VAL A 165 3.86 18.14 28.27
CA VAL A 165 4.49 18.00 29.60
C VAL A 165 4.91 19.35 30.16
N VAL A 166 5.60 20.17 29.37
CA VAL A 166 6.03 21.52 29.78
C VAL A 166 4.80 22.38 30.11
N ALA A 167 3.77 22.34 29.28
CA ALA A 167 2.55 23.12 29.52
C ALA A 167 1.86 22.71 30.83
N ILE A 168 1.75 21.42 31.13
CA ILE A 168 1.16 20.93 32.40
C ILE A 168 1.97 21.43 33.61
N VAL A 169 3.30 21.33 33.55
CA VAL A 169 4.18 21.71 34.68
C VAL A 169 4.11 23.21 35.00
N PHE A 170 4.05 24.07 33.97
CA PHE A 170 4.07 25.53 34.16
C PHE A 170 2.67 26.16 34.27
N THR A 171 1.60 25.41 34.02
CA THR A 171 0.23 25.93 34.11
C THR A 171 -0.62 25.07 35.04
N ASN A 172 -1.49 24.24 34.50
CA ASN A 172 -2.26 23.23 35.18
C ASN A 172 -2.62 22.11 34.20
N LEU A 173 -3.18 21.02 34.71
CA LEU A 173 -3.51 19.84 33.91
C LEU A 173 -4.46 20.16 32.73
N LEU A 174 -5.52 20.94 32.97
CA LEU A 174 -6.53 21.25 31.96
C LEU A 174 -5.93 22.07 30.80
N THR A 175 -5.27 23.19 31.12
CA THR A 175 -4.63 24.05 30.11
C THR A 175 -3.55 23.28 29.35
N GLY A 176 -2.75 22.47 30.04
CA GLY A 176 -1.72 21.65 29.41
C GLY A 176 -2.27 20.63 28.41
N ILE A 177 -3.37 19.95 28.75
CA ILE A 177 -4.04 19.01 27.84
C ILE A 177 -4.60 19.72 26.61
N LEU A 178 -5.26 20.89 26.78
CA LEU A 178 -5.80 21.66 25.65
C LEU A 178 -4.69 22.12 24.68
N VAL A 179 -3.57 22.59 25.21
CA VAL A 179 -2.39 22.94 24.41
C VAL A 179 -1.86 21.71 23.66
N GLY A 180 -1.72 20.58 24.35
CA GLY A 180 -1.26 19.32 23.75
C GLY A 180 -2.15 18.83 22.60
N LEU A 181 -3.47 18.89 22.77
CA LEU A 181 -4.46 18.55 21.75
C LEU A 181 -4.36 19.47 20.53
N GLY A 182 -4.26 20.78 20.75
CA GLY A 182 -4.12 21.76 19.67
C GLY A 182 -2.84 21.55 18.85
N VAL A 183 -1.71 21.35 19.52
CA VAL A 183 -0.43 21.06 18.86
C VAL A 183 -0.49 19.74 18.09
N SER A 184 -1.04 18.68 18.69
CA SER A 184 -1.18 17.38 18.02
C SER A 184 -2.05 17.48 16.76
N LEU A 185 -3.16 18.22 16.81
CA LEU A 185 -4.02 18.46 15.66
C LEU A 185 -3.26 19.18 14.53
N LEU A 186 -2.50 20.23 14.84
CA LEU A 186 -1.70 20.97 13.86
C LEU A 186 -0.64 20.08 13.19
N PHE A 187 0.01 19.20 13.96
CA PHE A 187 0.99 18.26 13.42
C PHE A 187 0.36 17.21 12.51
N ILE A 188 -0.80 16.65 12.89
CA ILE A 188 -1.56 15.70 12.06
C ILE A 188 -1.95 16.35 10.73
N LEU A 189 -2.49 17.57 10.79
CA LEU A 189 -2.87 18.33 9.59
C LEU A 189 -1.65 18.59 8.69
N SER A 190 -0.56 19.13 9.25
CA SER A 190 0.68 19.42 8.48
C SER A 190 1.30 18.17 7.84
N SER A 191 1.22 17.02 8.51
CA SER A 191 1.67 15.73 7.95
C SER A 191 0.80 15.30 6.77
N ASN A 192 -0.51 15.51 6.85
CA ASN A 192 -1.44 15.17 5.77
C ASN A 192 -1.21 16.02 4.51
N PHE A 193 -0.94 17.32 4.67
CA PHE A 193 -0.60 18.24 3.57
C PHE A 193 0.62 17.83 2.73
N ARG A 194 1.55 17.05 3.30
CA ARG A 194 2.83 16.71 2.63
C ARG A 194 2.75 15.49 1.73
N ARG A 195 1.60 14.81 1.59
CA ARG A 195 1.49 13.65 0.70
C ARG A 195 1.39 14.11 -0.76
N PRO A 196 2.41 13.85 -1.60
CA PRO A 196 2.36 14.23 -3.01
C PRO A 196 1.28 13.42 -3.73
N ILE A 197 0.61 14.07 -4.68
CA ILE A 197 -0.25 13.38 -5.63
C ILE A 197 0.65 12.54 -6.54
N HIS A 198 0.33 11.26 -6.68
CA HIS A 198 1.11 10.36 -7.51
C HIS A 198 0.83 10.63 -8.99
N GLN A 199 1.84 11.11 -9.72
CA GLN A 199 1.78 11.36 -11.16
C GLN A 199 2.66 10.35 -11.90
N VAL A 200 2.14 9.76 -12.98
CA VAL A 200 2.86 8.79 -13.82
C VAL A 200 2.63 9.14 -15.29
N LEU A 201 3.71 9.34 -16.05
CA LEU A 201 3.62 9.46 -17.51
C LEU A 201 3.58 8.05 -18.12
N GLU A 202 2.45 7.69 -18.69
CA GLU A 202 2.20 6.42 -19.35
C GLU A 202 2.36 6.54 -20.87
N LYS A 203 3.08 5.62 -21.50
CA LYS A 203 3.15 5.50 -22.97
C LYS A 203 2.11 4.50 -23.44
N HIS A 204 1.06 5.00 -24.08
CA HIS A 204 -0.02 4.23 -24.70
C HIS A 204 0.18 4.15 -26.21
N LEU A 205 -0.62 3.29 -26.86
CA LEU A 205 -0.66 3.14 -28.31
C LEU A 205 -1.04 4.45 -29.02
N SER A 206 -1.99 5.20 -28.46
CA SER A 206 -2.47 6.48 -29.00
C SER A 206 -1.58 7.69 -28.66
N GLY A 207 -0.55 7.52 -27.82
CA GLY A 207 0.34 8.61 -27.40
C GLY A 207 0.73 8.58 -25.92
N ASN A 208 1.34 9.67 -25.44
CA ASN A 208 1.71 9.82 -24.03
C ASN A 208 0.51 10.32 -23.21
N VAL A 209 0.19 9.65 -22.10
CA VAL A 209 -0.90 10.01 -21.19
C VAL A 209 -0.31 10.30 -19.81
N MET A 210 -0.58 11.47 -19.25
CA MET A 210 -0.24 11.77 -17.87
C MET A 210 -1.35 11.28 -16.96
N ARG A 211 -1.08 10.22 -16.20
CA ARG A 211 -2.01 9.67 -15.21
C ARG A 211 -1.76 10.30 -13.85
N ILE A 212 -2.82 10.85 -13.27
CA ILE A 212 -2.86 11.41 -11.92
C ILE A 212 -3.68 10.46 -11.05
N GLU A 213 -3.03 9.73 -10.15
CA GLU A 213 -3.71 8.83 -9.23
C GLU A 213 -4.17 9.58 -7.98
N LEU A 214 -5.48 9.56 -7.75
CA LEU A 214 -6.08 10.16 -6.58
C LEU A 214 -5.91 9.27 -5.34
N ALA A 215 -5.68 9.90 -4.19
CA ALA A 215 -5.61 9.19 -2.91
C ALA A 215 -6.98 8.61 -2.50
N PRO A 216 -7.02 7.64 -1.56
CA PRO A 216 -8.27 7.13 -1.02
C PRO A 216 -9.17 8.21 -0.40
N GLN A 217 -8.56 9.21 0.23
CA GLN A 217 -9.24 10.36 0.84
C GLN A 217 -8.68 11.63 0.21
N VAL A 218 -9.42 12.22 -0.72
CA VAL A 218 -9.04 13.47 -1.38
C VAL A 218 -9.82 14.61 -0.73
N SER A 219 -9.15 15.36 0.13
CA SER A 219 -9.74 16.49 0.87
C SER A 219 -9.45 17.83 0.19
N PHE A 220 -10.07 18.91 0.68
CA PHE A 220 -9.74 20.28 0.28
C PHE A 220 -8.24 20.59 0.31
N PHE A 221 -7.50 20.01 1.27
CA PHE A 221 -6.06 20.25 1.42
C PHE A 221 -5.23 19.75 0.24
N ASN A 222 -5.77 18.87 -0.60
CA ASN A 222 -5.12 18.36 -1.81
C ASN A 222 -5.27 19.32 -3.02
N ARG A 223 -6.12 20.35 -2.92
CA ARG A 223 -6.49 21.24 -4.04
C ARG A 223 -5.28 21.90 -4.69
N ALA A 224 -4.38 22.50 -3.90
CA ALA A 224 -3.21 23.20 -4.44
C ALA A 224 -2.24 22.25 -5.17
N ALA A 225 -2.01 21.06 -4.61
CA ALA A 225 -1.15 20.06 -5.24
C ALA A 225 -1.77 19.53 -6.55
N LEU A 226 -3.09 19.31 -6.56
CA LEU A 226 -3.80 18.80 -7.74
C LEU A 226 -3.87 19.85 -8.83
N GLN A 227 -4.14 21.09 -8.46
CA GLN A 227 -4.11 22.21 -9.40
C GLN A 227 -2.72 22.33 -10.03
N LYS A 228 -1.64 22.27 -9.26
CA LYS A 228 -0.30 22.28 -9.84
C LYS A 228 -0.09 21.11 -10.82
N ALA A 229 -0.47 19.90 -10.43
CA ALA A 229 -0.36 18.71 -11.28
C ALA A 229 -1.09 18.84 -12.63
N LEU A 230 -2.30 19.40 -12.61
CA LEU A 230 -3.11 19.61 -13.81
C LEU A 230 -2.53 20.68 -14.74
N TYR A 231 -1.97 21.75 -14.17
CA TYR A 231 -1.47 22.89 -14.93
C TYR A 231 -0.04 22.70 -15.45
N ASP A 232 0.72 21.74 -14.90
CA ASP A 232 2.07 21.38 -15.38
C ASP A 232 2.05 20.55 -16.69
N VAL A 233 0.88 20.21 -17.22
CA VAL A 233 0.73 19.40 -18.44
C VAL A 233 0.95 20.22 -19.71
N PRO A 234 1.81 19.78 -20.65
CA PRO A 234 2.04 20.47 -21.91
C PRO A 234 0.77 20.60 -22.77
N ALA A 235 0.67 21.69 -23.54
CA ALA A 235 -0.40 21.88 -24.52
C ALA A 235 -0.43 20.72 -25.55
N GLY A 236 -1.62 20.26 -25.92
CA GLY A 236 -1.82 19.10 -26.79
C GLY A 236 -1.59 17.73 -26.12
N GLY A 237 -1.27 17.70 -24.82
CA GLY A 237 -1.12 16.46 -24.06
C GLY A 237 -2.45 15.83 -23.63
N THR A 238 -2.38 14.68 -22.98
CA THR A 238 -3.54 13.96 -22.47
C THR A 238 -3.39 13.71 -20.98
N ILE A 239 -4.47 13.92 -20.21
CA ILE A 239 -4.54 13.68 -18.77
C ILE A 239 -5.61 12.64 -18.45
N LEU A 240 -5.24 11.65 -17.62
CA LEU A 240 -6.14 10.68 -17.01
C LEU A 240 -6.15 10.85 -15.49
N VAL A 241 -7.29 11.24 -14.92
CA VAL A 241 -7.49 11.26 -13.47
C VAL A 241 -8.06 9.91 -13.01
N ASP A 242 -7.31 9.18 -12.19
CA ASP A 242 -7.69 7.86 -11.70
C ASP A 242 -8.22 7.92 -10.26
N ALA A 243 -9.52 7.69 -10.13
CA ALA A 243 -10.28 7.72 -8.88
C ALA A 243 -10.71 6.33 -8.38
N ARG A 244 -10.25 5.23 -8.99
CA ARG A 244 -10.73 3.87 -8.66
C ARG A 244 -10.48 3.47 -7.20
N ASN A 245 -9.40 3.97 -6.61
CA ASN A 245 -9.04 3.75 -5.22
C ASN A 245 -9.60 4.83 -4.27
N SER A 246 -10.34 5.82 -4.78
CA SER A 246 -10.85 6.95 -3.99
C SER A 246 -12.20 6.64 -3.35
N ASP A 247 -12.27 6.77 -2.02
CA ASP A 247 -13.48 6.61 -1.23
C ASP A 247 -14.28 7.91 -1.12
N TYR A 248 -13.55 8.99 -0.84
CA TYR A 248 -14.07 10.33 -0.67
C TYR A 248 -13.28 11.31 -1.53
N ILE A 249 -14.01 12.18 -2.22
CA ILE A 249 -13.46 13.30 -2.95
C ILE A 249 -14.26 14.53 -2.53
N ASP A 250 -13.56 15.54 -2.08
CA ASP A 250 -14.15 16.79 -1.64
C ASP A 250 -14.84 17.54 -2.81
N PRO A 251 -15.99 18.20 -2.60
CA PRO A 251 -16.66 18.98 -3.64
C PRO A 251 -15.76 20.02 -4.31
N ASP A 252 -14.88 20.68 -3.56
CA ASP A 252 -13.95 21.69 -4.12
C ASP A 252 -12.93 21.08 -5.09
N ILE A 253 -12.60 19.80 -4.90
CA ILE A 253 -11.73 19.05 -5.81
C ILE A 253 -12.50 18.69 -7.08
N LEU A 254 -13.75 18.28 -6.95
CA LEU A 254 -14.62 17.99 -8.11
C LEU A 254 -14.83 19.25 -8.96
N ASP A 255 -15.02 20.40 -8.32
CA ASP A 255 -15.14 21.69 -9.00
C ASP A 255 -13.83 22.07 -9.71
N LEU A 256 -12.66 21.88 -9.07
CA LEU A 256 -11.35 22.07 -9.71
C LEU A 256 -11.19 21.19 -10.96
N LEU A 257 -11.58 19.91 -10.90
CA LEU A 257 -11.52 19.00 -12.05
C LEU A 257 -12.47 19.44 -13.17
N ALA A 258 -13.68 19.90 -12.81
CA ALA A 258 -14.67 20.38 -13.76
C ALA A 258 -14.21 21.66 -14.46
N ASP A 259 -13.70 22.63 -13.70
CA ASP A 259 -13.16 23.90 -14.21
C ASP A 259 -11.98 23.64 -15.14
N PHE A 260 -11.05 22.75 -14.75
CA PHE A 260 -9.94 22.37 -15.59
C PHE A 260 -10.41 21.75 -16.92
N LYS A 261 -11.36 20.79 -16.89
CA LYS A 261 -11.92 20.15 -18.09
C LYS A 261 -12.59 21.16 -19.03
N GLN A 262 -13.35 22.11 -18.48
CA GLN A 262 -14.16 23.03 -19.28
C GLN A 262 -13.36 24.21 -19.83
N VAL A 263 -12.37 24.69 -19.09
CA VAL A 263 -11.64 25.93 -19.41
C VAL A 263 -10.22 25.62 -19.89
N THR A 264 -9.35 25.15 -18.99
CA THR A 264 -7.92 25.02 -19.25
C THR A 264 -7.63 23.93 -20.29
N ALA A 265 -8.29 22.78 -20.18
CA ALA A 265 -8.07 21.66 -21.08
C ALA A 265 -8.45 22.04 -22.52
N LYS A 266 -9.60 22.69 -22.72
CA LYS A 266 -10.02 23.18 -24.04
C LYS A 266 -9.08 24.26 -24.59
N ALA A 267 -8.65 25.21 -23.76
CA ALA A 267 -7.78 26.30 -24.17
C ALA A 267 -6.40 25.81 -24.62
N HIS A 268 -5.86 24.79 -23.95
CA HIS A 268 -4.53 24.24 -24.25
C HIS A 268 -4.58 23.02 -25.19
N GLY A 269 -5.75 22.66 -25.71
CA GLY A 269 -5.94 21.45 -26.52
C GLY A 269 -5.57 20.16 -25.78
N VAL A 270 -5.66 20.15 -24.45
CA VAL A 270 -5.39 18.99 -23.61
C VAL A 270 -6.64 18.11 -23.54
N GLU A 271 -6.48 16.82 -23.78
CA GLU A 271 -7.56 15.86 -23.62
C GLU A 271 -7.66 15.45 -22.14
N PHE A 272 -8.83 15.68 -21.52
CA PHE A 272 -9.05 15.38 -20.10
C PHE A 272 -10.04 14.23 -19.92
N GLN A 273 -9.61 13.21 -19.19
CA GLN A 273 -10.39 11.99 -18.93
C GLN A 273 -10.33 11.60 -17.46
N THR A 274 -11.31 10.80 -17.04
CA THR A 274 -11.45 10.31 -15.67
C THR A 274 -11.82 8.84 -15.66
N VAL A 275 -11.30 8.06 -14.71
CA VAL A 275 -11.67 6.64 -14.52
C VAL A 275 -12.02 6.36 -13.05
N GLY A 276 -13.08 5.58 -12.80
CA GLY A 276 -13.43 5.11 -11.46
C GLY A 276 -14.06 6.16 -10.55
N LEU A 277 -14.60 7.24 -11.13
CA LEU A 277 -15.42 8.19 -10.38
C LEU A 277 -16.73 7.51 -10.00
N ARG A 278 -17.02 7.42 -8.70
CA ARG A 278 -18.29 6.87 -8.20
C ARG A 278 -19.48 7.65 -8.75
N GLU A 279 -20.62 6.97 -8.93
CA GLU A 279 -21.85 7.56 -9.49
C GLU A 279 -22.34 8.83 -8.77
N LYS A 280 -22.14 8.90 -7.44
CA LYS A 280 -22.47 10.09 -6.65
C LYS A 280 -21.66 11.34 -7.02
N TYR A 281 -20.56 11.19 -7.75
CA TYR A 281 -19.69 12.26 -8.23
C TYR A 281 -19.84 12.52 -9.74
N SER A 282 -20.79 11.85 -10.41
CA SER A 282 -21.01 11.94 -11.85
C SER A 282 -21.55 13.30 -12.29
N ARG A 283 -20.66 14.28 -12.39
CA ARG A 283 -20.82 15.46 -13.27
C ARG A 283 -20.10 15.28 -14.61
N PHE A 284 -19.47 14.12 -14.79
CA PHE A 284 -18.66 13.74 -15.94
C PHE A 284 -19.28 12.49 -16.57
N GLU A 285 -19.57 12.51 -17.88
CA GLU A 285 -19.71 11.25 -18.61
C GLU A 285 -18.38 10.51 -18.52
N GLU A 286 -18.44 9.23 -18.11
CA GLU A 286 -17.29 8.33 -18.13
C GLU A 286 -16.91 8.08 -19.59
N GLN A 287 -16.01 8.92 -20.09
CA GLN A 287 -15.43 8.77 -21.41
C GLN A 287 -13.99 8.32 -21.18
N VAL A 288 -13.73 7.03 -21.42
CA VAL A 288 -12.36 6.51 -21.60
C VAL A 288 -12.16 6.29 -23.11
N PRO A 289 -12.03 7.31 -23.97
CA PRO A 289 -11.86 7.11 -25.41
C PRO A 289 -10.42 6.78 -25.80
N PHE A 290 -9.54 6.37 -24.89
CA PHE A 290 -8.33 5.71 -25.34
C PHE A 290 -8.73 4.49 -26.17
N ALA A 291 -8.21 4.41 -27.38
CA ALA A 291 -8.08 3.12 -28.04
C ALA A 291 -7.13 2.31 -27.16
N ASP A 292 -7.65 1.69 -26.10
CA ASP A 292 -6.92 0.73 -25.26
C ASP A 292 -6.62 -0.56 -26.06
N TYR A 293 -6.94 -0.56 -27.35
CA TYR A 293 -6.77 -1.66 -28.29
C TYR A 293 -6.22 -1.10 -29.60
N SER A 294 -5.52 -1.94 -30.35
CA SER A 294 -5.01 -1.55 -31.66
C SER A 294 -6.13 -1.47 -32.71
N SER A 295 -6.22 -0.33 -33.41
CA SER A 295 -7.13 -0.12 -34.55
C SER A 295 -6.39 -0.22 -35.89
N ARG A 296 -7.12 -0.31 -37.00
CA ARG A 296 -6.55 -0.33 -38.35
C ARG A 296 -5.79 0.95 -38.66
N GLU A 297 -6.35 2.09 -38.30
CA GLU A 297 -5.76 3.42 -38.53
C GLU A 297 -4.42 3.51 -37.80
N LEU A 298 -4.40 3.12 -36.52
CA LEU A 298 -3.20 3.11 -35.70
C LEU A 298 -2.12 2.17 -36.26
N GLN A 299 -2.50 0.93 -36.60
CA GLN A 299 -1.57 -0.05 -37.16
C GLN A 299 -0.95 0.45 -38.47
N ASN A 300 -1.70 1.21 -39.28
CA ASN A 300 -1.19 1.78 -40.53
C ASN A 300 -0.25 2.97 -40.32
N SER A 301 -0.46 3.77 -39.26
CA SER A 301 0.40 4.94 -38.97
C SER A 301 1.69 4.58 -38.22
N ILE A 302 1.65 3.57 -37.35
CA ILE A 302 2.76 3.23 -36.46
C ILE A 302 3.94 2.61 -37.20
N GLN A 303 5.15 3.08 -36.89
CA GLN A 303 6.40 2.58 -37.47
C GLN A 303 6.93 1.36 -36.69
N PRO A 304 7.62 0.41 -37.33
CA PRO A 304 8.19 -0.76 -36.66
C PRO A 304 9.05 -0.45 -35.42
N LYS A 305 9.81 0.65 -35.47
CA LYS A 305 10.64 1.10 -34.35
C LYS A 305 9.80 1.59 -33.16
N GLU A 306 8.69 2.25 -33.41
CA GLU A 306 7.78 2.73 -32.35
C GLU A 306 7.13 1.55 -31.62
N VAL A 307 6.77 0.50 -32.37
CA VAL A 307 6.29 -0.77 -31.77
C VAL A 307 7.33 -1.38 -30.84
N LEU A 308 8.60 -1.41 -31.26
CA LEU A 308 9.70 -1.90 -30.39
C LEU A 308 9.84 -1.05 -29.11
N ASP A 309 9.73 0.27 -29.24
CA ASP A 309 9.83 1.18 -28.10
C ASP A 309 8.63 1.04 -27.14
N LEU A 310 7.44 0.73 -27.65
CA LEU A 310 6.26 0.38 -26.85
C LEU A 310 6.47 -0.92 -26.06
N LEU A 311 6.99 -1.98 -26.69
CA LEU A 311 7.30 -3.23 -25.99
C LEU A 311 8.37 -3.00 -24.91
N LYS A 312 9.41 -2.23 -25.20
CA LYS A 312 10.43 -1.84 -24.19
C LYS A 312 9.81 -1.08 -23.02
N ALA A 313 8.93 -0.12 -23.28
CA ALA A 313 8.21 0.62 -22.24
C ALA A 313 7.31 -0.31 -21.41
N GLY A 314 6.66 -1.28 -22.06
CA GLY A 314 5.87 -2.31 -21.41
C GLY A 314 6.67 -3.18 -20.45
N ASN A 315 7.87 -3.63 -20.85
CA ASN A 315 8.74 -4.38 -19.95
C ASN A 315 9.24 -3.55 -18.77
N GLN A 316 9.49 -2.25 -18.98
CA GLN A 316 9.81 -1.35 -17.85
C GLN A 316 8.64 -1.20 -16.88
N ARG A 317 7.40 -1.14 -17.38
CA ARG A 317 6.19 -1.12 -16.52
C ARG A 317 6.01 -2.42 -15.76
N PHE A 318 6.26 -3.57 -16.40
CA PHE A 318 6.26 -4.88 -15.76
C PHE A 318 7.28 -4.95 -14.62
N LEU A 319 8.52 -4.55 -14.87
CA LEU A 319 9.59 -4.49 -13.86
C LEU A 319 9.27 -3.53 -12.69
N ALA A 320 8.58 -2.43 -12.97
CA ALA A 320 8.18 -1.45 -11.96
C ALA A 320 6.93 -1.87 -11.16
N GLY A 321 6.23 -2.96 -11.56
CA GLY A 321 4.96 -3.37 -10.97
C GLY A 321 3.82 -2.36 -11.23
N ARG A 322 3.86 -1.63 -12.35
CA ARG A 322 2.91 -0.58 -12.71
C ARG A 322 2.36 -0.78 -14.14
N PRO A 323 1.63 -1.88 -14.41
CA PRO A 323 1.03 -2.13 -15.72
C PRO A 323 -0.02 -1.06 -16.06
N LEU A 324 -0.26 -0.88 -17.37
CA LEU A 324 -1.36 -0.04 -17.83
C LEU A 324 -2.70 -0.60 -17.36
N VAL A 325 -3.61 0.32 -17.05
CA VAL A 325 -4.98 -0.01 -16.70
C VAL A 325 -5.74 -0.26 -17.98
N ARG A 326 -6.40 -1.41 -18.06
CA ARG A 326 -7.16 -1.82 -19.24
C ARG A 326 -8.53 -2.35 -18.86
N ASP A 327 -9.55 -1.94 -19.59
CA ASP A 327 -10.84 -2.62 -19.60
C ASP A 327 -10.83 -3.73 -20.65
N LEU A 328 -10.38 -4.92 -20.23
CA LEU A 328 -10.29 -6.09 -21.11
C LEU A 328 -11.65 -6.51 -21.68
N ARG A 329 -12.76 -6.28 -20.95
CA ARG A 329 -14.10 -6.62 -21.43
C ARG A 329 -14.47 -5.72 -22.61
N ARG A 330 -14.23 -4.42 -22.47
CA ARG A 330 -14.45 -3.47 -23.55
C ARG A 330 -13.54 -3.74 -24.75
N GLN A 331 -12.27 -4.05 -24.52
CA GLN A 331 -11.35 -4.43 -25.61
C GLN A 331 -11.83 -5.68 -26.35
N ALA A 332 -12.31 -6.70 -25.63
CA ALA A 332 -12.86 -7.90 -26.25
C ALA A 332 -14.05 -7.59 -27.16
N VAL A 333 -14.95 -6.69 -26.73
CA VAL A 333 -16.07 -6.23 -27.56
C VAL A 333 -15.57 -5.42 -28.77
N ALA A 334 -14.62 -4.52 -28.56
CA ALA A 334 -14.09 -3.65 -29.61
C ALA A 334 -13.30 -4.41 -30.70
N THR A 335 -12.61 -5.48 -30.32
CA THR A 335 -11.82 -6.32 -31.23
C THR A 335 -12.61 -7.51 -31.81
N ALA A 336 -13.87 -7.70 -31.42
CA ALA A 336 -14.70 -8.80 -31.91
C ALA A 336 -14.97 -8.73 -33.43
N GLY A 337 -15.06 -7.52 -33.99
CA GLY A 337 -15.27 -7.31 -35.44
C GLY A 337 -13.99 -7.43 -36.29
N GLY A 338 -12.82 -7.50 -35.66
CA GLY A 338 -11.52 -7.56 -36.34
C GLY A 338 -10.37 -7.18 -35.41
N GLN A 339 -9.21 -7.79 -35.63
CA GLN A 339 -7.98 -7.57 -34.86
C GLN A 339 -6.88 -6.95 -35.73
N PHE A 340 -6.11 -6.02 -35.17
CA PHE A 340 -5.06 -5.27 -35.87
C PHE A 340 -3.74 -5.31 -35.08
N PRO A 341 -3.12 -6.48 -34.89
CA PRO A 341 -1.97 -6.61 -34.00
C PRO A 341 -0.77 -5.80 -34.51
N ILE A 342 -0.12 -5.08 -33.63
CA ILE A 342 1.08 -4.30 -33.94
C ILE A 342 2.35 -5.18 -33.94
N ALA A 343 2.34 -6.30 -33.22
CA ALA A 343 3.48 -7.21 -33.09
C ALA A 343 3.10 -8.67 -33.30
N ALA A 344 4.05 -9.44 -33.82
CA ALA A 344 4.06 -10.89 -33.84
C ALA A 344 5.24 -11.36 -32.95
N VAL A 345 5.00 -12.26 -32.02
CA VAL A 345 6.02 -12.75 -31.10
C VAL A 345 6.14 -14.27 -31.19
N LEU A 346 7.32 -14.74 -31.57
CA LEU A 346 7.70 -16.15 -31.48
C LEU A 346 8.43 -16.38 -30.15
N GLY A 347 7.72 -16.89 -29.16
CA GLY A 347 8.24 -17.13 -27.81
C GLY A 347 8.47 -18.60 -27.49
N CYS A 348 9.16 -18.85 -26.38
CA CYS A 348 9.19 -20.19 -25.80
C CYS A 348 7.84 -20.57 -25.15
N ILE A 349 7.59 -21.87 -25.00
CA ILE A 349 6.40 -22.43 -24.31
C ILE A 349 6.44 -22.26 -22.77
N ASP A 350 7.54 -21.74 -22.21
CA ASP A 350 7.73 -21.59 -20.76
C ASP A 350 6.60 -20.78 -20.10
N SER A 351 5.86 -21.38 -19.16
CA SER A 351 4.70 -20.76 -18.53
C SER A 351 5.01 -19.49 -17.74
N ARG A 352 6.29 -19.23 -17.42
CA ARG A 352 6.76 -18.04 -16.70
C ARG A 352 7.15 -16.89 -17.63
N ALA A 353 7.05 -17.09 -18.95
CA ALA A 353 7.33 -16.09 -19.97
C ALA A 353 6.08 -15.63 -20.76
N PRO A 354 4.99 -15.17 -20.11
CA PRO A 354 3.79 -14.69 -20.80
C PRO A 354 4.06 -13.33 -21.48
N VAL A 355 4.00 -13.31 -22.81
CA VAL A 355 4.41 -12.17 -23.65
C VAL A 355 3.55 -10.93 -23.38
N GLU A 356 2.24 -11.14 -23.27
CA GLU A 356 1.25 -10.09 -23.06
C GLU A 356 1.44 -9.39 -21.72
N HIS A 357 1.86 -10.12 -20.68
CA HIS A 357 2.14 -9.53 -19.37
C HIS A 357 3.53 -8.89 -19.31
N ILE A 358 4.54 -9.55 -19.87
CA ILE A 358 5.94 -9.07 -19.83
C ILE A 358 6.10 -7.76 -20.60
N PHE A 359 5.37 -7.60 -21.70
CA PHE A 359 5.36 -6.37 -22.49
C PHE A 359 4.13 -5.51 -22.22
N ASP A 360 3.32 -5.86 -21.23
CA ASP A 360 2.14 -5.11 -20.81
C ASP A 360 1.32 -4.68 -22.04
N LEU A 361 0.79 -5.67 -22.78
CA LEU A 361 0.00 -5.55 -24.01
C LEU A 361 -1.48 -5.88 -23.74
N GLY A 362 -2.37 -5.25 -24.50
CA GLY A 362 -3.82 -5.46 -24.50
C GLY A 362 -4.30 -6.57 -25.45
N LEU A 363 -5.61 -6.83 -25.43
CA LEU A 363 -6.23 -7.81 -26.32
C LEU A 363 -6.15 -7.35 -27.78
N GLY A 364 -5.76 -8.26 -28.67
CA GLY A 364 -5.64 -7.99 -30.11
C GLY A 364 -4.43 -7.14 -30.52
N GLU A 365 -3.55 -6.77 -29.57
CA GLU A 365 -2.35 -5.96 -29.86
C GLU A 365 -1.17 -6.80 -30.38
N ALA A 366 -1.11 -8.10 -30.06
CA ALA A 366 -0.06 -8.98 -30.55
C ALA A 366 -0.57 -10.38 -30.89
N PHE A 367 0.07 -10.99 -31.88
CA PHE A 367 0.01 -12.43 -32.09
C PHE A 367 1.16 -13.12 -31.39
N VAL A 368 0.85 -14.07 -30.51
CA VAL A 368 1.85 -14.79 -29.73
C VAL A 368 1.84 -16.26 -30.10
N ALA A 369 2.92 -16.72 -30.72
CA ALA A 369 3.15 -18.12 -31.02
C ALA A 369 4.20 -18.68 -30.07
N ARG A 370 3.86 -19.74 -29.33
CA ARG A 370 4.70 -20.30 -28.27
C ARG A 370 5.09 -21.73 -28.60
N ILE A 371 6.39 -22.01 -28.66
CA ILE A 371 6.94 -23.33 -28.98
C ILE A 371 8.24 -23.54 -28.21
N ALA A 372 8.52 -24.77 -27.76
CA ALA A 372 9.72 -25.04 -26.97
C ALA A 372 10.99 -24.61 -27.73
N GLY A 373 11.84 -23.83 -27.05
CA GLY A 373 13.05 -23.28 -27.65
C GLY A 373 12.80 -22.33 -28.82
N ASN A 374 11.62 -21.70 -28.92
CA ASN A 374 11.29 -20.68 -29.92
C ASN A 374 11.65 -21.09 -31.36
N VAL A 375 11.53 -22.39 -31.67
CA VAL A 375 11.90 -22.99 -32.96
C VAL A 375 10.95 -22.55 -34.07
N ALA A 376 11.52 -22.06 -35.18
CA ALA A 376 10.76 -21.75 -36.40
C ALA A 376 10.92 -22.86 -37.44
N ARG A 377 9.83 -23.53 -37.79
CA ARG A 377 9.69 -24.48 -38.91
C ARG A 377 8.48 -24.10 -39.77
N ASP A 378 8.21 -24.83 -40.84
CA ASP A 378 7.24 -24.48 -41.89
C ASP A 378 5.90 -23.97 -41.37
N LYS A 379 5.26 -24.69 -40.43
CA LYS A 379 3.99 -24.27 -39.82
C LYS A 379 4.11 -22.96 -39.05
N MET A 380 5.23 -22.78 -38.34
CA MET A 380 5.48 -21.56 -37.57
C MET A 380 5.79 -20.38 -38.49
N ILE A 381 6.60 -20.59 -39.54
CA ILE A 381 6.88 -19.59 -40.56
C ILE A 381 5.58 -19.14 -41.23
N GLY A 382 4.70 -20.08 -41.61
CA GLY A 382 3.39 -19.74 -42.19
C GLY A 382 2.55 -18.87 -41.27
N SER A 383 2.53 -19.15 -39.96
CA SER A 383 1.85 -18.29 -38.97
C SER A 383 2.46 -16.89 -38.88
N LEU A 384 3.79 -16.77 -38.97
CA LEU A 384 4.48 -15.48 -38.96
C LEU A 384 4.26 -14.69 -40.27
N GLU A 385 4.23 -15.37 -41.41
CA GLU A 385 3.87 -14.79 -42.71
C GLU A 385 2.44 -14.25 -42.71
N PHE A 386 1.50 -14.99 -42.12
CA PHE A 386 0.15 -14.51 -41.91
C PHE A 386 0.13 -13.26 -41.02
N ALA A 387 0.82 -13.31 -39.87
CA ALA A 387 0.85 -12.21 -38.91
C ALA A 387 1.38 -10.90 -39.51
N CYS A 388 2.50 -10.94 -40.22
CA CYS A 388 3.14 -9.76 -40.79
C CYS A 388 2.60 -9.40 -42.18
N GLY A 389 2.38 -10.40 -43.05
CA GLY A 389 2.02 -10.19 -44.45
C GLY A 389 0.52 -10.02 -44.70
N VAL A 390 -0.34 -10.68 -43.91
CA VAL A 390 -1.80 -10.62 -44.07
C VAL A 390 -2.43 -9.70 -43.02
N ALA A 391 -2.11 -9.90 -41.74
CA ALA A 391 -2.71 -9.13 -40.65
C ALA A 391 -2.01 -7.79 -40.38
N GLY A 392 -0.82 -7.55 -40.94
CA GLY A 392 -0.17 -6.24 -40.94
C GLY A 392 0.71 -5.90 -39.73
N ALA A 393 1.09 -6.88 -38.90
CA ALA A 393 1.98 -6.65 -37.75
C ALA A 393 3.32 -6.05 -38.19
N LYS A 394 3.77 -5.00 -37.48
CA LYS A 394 4.95 -4.18 -37.84
C LYS A 394 6.24 -4.66 -37.18
N LEU A 395 6.14 -5.44 -36.11
CA LEU A 395 7.31 -6.00 -35.41
C LEU A 395 7.18 -7.52 -35.32
N LEU A 396 8.24 -8.24 -35.67
CA LEU A 396 8.40 -9.66 -35.40
C LEU A 396 9.49 -9.84 -34.34
N LEU A 397 9.10 -10.23 -33.13
CA LEU A 397 10.01 -10.47 -32.01
C LEU A 397 10.24 -11.97 -31.82
N VAL A 398 11.50 -12.40 -31.84
CA VAL A 398 11.89 -13.76 -31.41
C VAL A 398 12.35 -13.69 -29.96
N LEU A 399 11.58 -14.27 -29.04
CA LEU A 399 11.80 -14.18 -27.60
C LEU A 399 12.27 -15.53 -27.02
N GLY A 400 13.56 -15.60 -26.71
CA GLY A 400 14.12 -16.64 -25.85
C GLY A 400 14.01 -16.28 -24.37
N HIS A 401 14.46 -17.17 -23.49
CA HIS A 401 14.56 -16.86 -22.06
C HIS A 401 15.71 -17.61 -21.38
N THR A 402 16.17 -17.09 -20.25
CA THR A 402 17.16 -17.77 -19.40
C THR A 402 16.56 -19.02 -18.75
N SER A 403 17.42 -19.97 -18.38
CA SER A 403 17.03 -21.25 -17.77
C SER A 403 16.00 -22.03 -18.59
N CYS A 404 16.13 -22.02 -19.92
CA CYS A 404 15.22 -22.74 -20.82
C CYS A 404 15.42 -24.25 -20.76
N GLY A 405 14.37 -24.96 -20.35
CA GLY A 405 14.39 -26.43 -20.22
C GLY A 405 14.67 -27.14 -21.54
N ALA A 406 14.09 -26.67 -22.66
CA ALA A 406 14.31 -27.25 -23.98
C ALA A 406 15.77 -27.07 -24.44
N VAL A 407 16.37 -25.91 -24.16
CA VAL A 407 17.77 -25.63 -24.48
C VAL A 407 18.71 -26.46 -23.60
N LYS A 408 18.43 -26.53 -22.29
CA LYS A 408 19.18 -27.37 -21.34
C LYS A 408 19.18 -28.83 -21.79
N ALA A 409 18.01 -29.39 -22.06
CA ALA A 409 17.88 -30.76 -22.55
C ALA A 409 18.65 -30.97 -23.85
N SER A 410 18.60 -29.99 -24.77
CA SER A 410 19.33 -30.08 -26.04
C SER A 410 20.84 -30.14 -25.85
N VAL A 411 21.38 -29.37 -24.90
CA VAL A 411 22.80 -29.39 -24.53
C VAL A 411 23.17 -30.74 -23.88
N GLU A 412 22.40 -31.18 -22.90
CA GLU A 412 22.66 -32.44 -22.17
C GLU A 412 22.63 -33.66 -23.10
N LEU A 413 21.63 -33.74 -23.99
CA LEU A 413 21.50 -34.80 -24.97
C LEU A 413 22.65 -34.81 -25.98
N LYS A 414 23.06 -33.62 -26.45
CA LYS A 414 24.18 -33.49 -27.39
C LYS A 414 25.49 -33.97 -26.78
N VAL A 415 25.73 -33.64 -25.51
CA VAL A 415 26.94 -34.04 -24.77
C VAL A 415 26.92 -35.53 -24.44
N ALA A 416 25.76 -36.06 -24.07
CA ALA A 416 25.58 -37.48 -23.76
C ALA A 416 25.57 -38.39 -25.00
N GLY A 417 25.43 -37.82 -26.21
CA GLY A 417 25.29 -38.59 -27.44
C GLY A 417 24.01 -39.41 -27.51
N LYS A 418 22.93 -38.95 -26.85
CA LYS A 418 21.63 -39.63 -26.79
C LYS A 418 20.56 -38.85 -27.54
N THR A 419 19.54 -39.54 -28.04
CA THR A 419 18.34 -38.91 -28.59
C THR A 419 17.37 -38.50 -27.48
N ALA A 420 16.44 -37.60 -27.79
CA ALA A 420 15.40 -37.20 -26.84
C ALA A 420 14.45 -38.37 -26.54
N VAL A 421 14.13 -39.20 -27.52
CA VAL A 421 13.35 -40.43 -27.33
C VAL A 421 14.03 -41.37 -26.34
N GLU A 422 15.34 -41.61 -26.46
CA GLU A 422 16.07 -42.48 -25.53
C GLU A 422 16.08 -41.96 -24.09
N ALA A 423 16.11 -40.64 -23.90
CA ALA A 423 16.18 -40.04 -22.57
C ALA A 423 14.81 -39.82 -21.91
N THR A 424 13.75 -39.64 -22.70
CA THR A 424 12.44 -39.18 -22.21
C THR A 424 11.27 -40.08 -22.60
N GLY A 425 11.45 -40.96 -23.59
CA GLY A 425 10.37 -41.76 -24.19
C GLY A 425 9.40 -40.97 -25.06
N CYS A 426 9.69 -39.70 -25.39
CA CYS A 426 8.78 -38.85 -26.16
C CYS A 426 9.12 -38.83 -27.66
N ASP A 427 8.19 -39.28 -28.50
CA ASP A 427 8.40 -39.51 -29.95
C ASP A 427 8.72 -38.26 -30.79
N HIS A 428 8.29 -37.07 -30.35
CA HIS A 428 8.37 -35.85 -31.15
C HIS A 428 9.40 -34.83 -30.65
N LEU A 429 10.07 -35.09 -29.51
CA LEU A 429 11.01 -34.12 -28.93
C LEU A 429 12.30 -34.00 -29.74
N ASP A 430 12.69 -35.04 -30.46
CA ASP A 430 13.93 -35.05 -31.26
C ASP A 430 13.93 -34.00 -32.37
N GLU A 431 12.76 -33.71 -32.96
CA GLU A 431 12.65 -32.64 -33.96
C GLU A 431 13.04 -31.29 -33.34
N LEU A 432 12.51 -30.96 -32.15
CA LEU A 432 12.80 -29.68 -31.48
C LEU A 432 14.25 -29.62 -30.99
N VAL A 433 14.72 -30.68 -30.35
CA VAL A 433 16.07 -30.76 -29.78
C VAL A 433 17.13 -30.66 -30.86
N THR A 434 16.98 -31.39 -31.97
CA THR A 434 17.96 -31.38 -33.07
C THR A 434 18.14 -29.98 -33.65
N ILE A 435 17.07 -29.19 -33.68
CA ILE A 435 17.10 -27.82 -34.21
C ILE A 435 17.87 -26.91 -33.26
N ILE A 436 17.55 -26.97 -31.96
CA ILE A 436 18.21 -26.18 -30.92
C ILE A 436 19.69 -26.57 -30.82
N GLN A 437 20.03 -27.84 -31.02
CA GLN A 437 21.42 -28.32 -31.05
C GLN A 437 22.27 -27.64 -32.13
N GLY A 438 21.67 -27.13 -33.20
CA GLY A 438 22.37 -26.34 -34.22
C GLY A 438 22.93 -25.01 -33.70
N SER A 439 22.50 -24.55 -32.53
CA SER A 439 22.99 -23.33 -31.87
C SER A 439 24.05 -23.59 -30.78
N ILE A 440 24.43 -24.86 -30.57
CA ILE A 440 25.46 -25.25 -29.60
C ILE A 440 26.84 -25.13 -30.25
N ASP A 441 27.75 -24.45 -29.56
CA ASP A 441 29.17 -24.40 -29.94
C ASP A 441 29.86 -25.74 -29.60
N PRO A 442 30.33 -26.51 -30.59
CA PRO A 442 30.94 -27.83 -30.34
C PRO A 442 32.21 -27.77 -29.49
N ALA A 443 32.98 -26.67 -29.56
CA ALA A 443 34.21 -26.53 -28.79
C ALA A 443 33.91 -26.35 -27.29
N LYS A 444 32.91 -25.53 -26.96
CA LYS A 444 32.46 -25.32 -25.58
C LYS A 444 31.70 -26.51 -25.01
N ALA A 445 30.94 -27.23 -25.84
CA ALA A 445 30.15 -28.39 -25.41
C ALA A 445 31.01 -29.53 -24.82
N LYS A 446 32.25 -29.71 -25.31
CA LYS A 446 33.17 -30.74 -24.80
C LYS A 446 33.49 -30.58 -23.30
N GLY A 447 33.48 -29.34 -22.79
CA GLY A 447 33.77 -29.05 -21.38
C GLY A 447 32.54 -29.07 -20.47
N PHE A 448 31.33 -29.28 -21.00
CA PHE A 448 30.08 -29.12 -20.27
C PHE A 448 29.96 -30.04 -19.05
N SER A 449 30.40 -31.30 -19.17
CA SER A 449 30.35 -32.28 -18.07
C SER A 449 31.25 -31.91 -16.89
N SER A 450 32.32 -31.14 -17.12
CA SER A 450 33.27 -30.67 -16.10
C SER A 450 32.92 -29.30 -15.49
N MET A 451 31.87 -28.63 -15.98
CA MET A 451 31.45 -27.32 -15.49
C MET A 451 30.73 -27.40 -14.14
N THR A 452 30.85 -26.36 -13.32
CA THR A 452 29.99 -26.18 -12.14
C THR A 452 28.53 -25.90 -12.57
N GLU A 453 27.57 -26.06 -11.67
CA GLU A 453 26.14 -25.79 -11.98
C GLU A 453 25.88 -24.33 -12.37
N GLU A 454 26.68 -23.38 -11.89
CA GLU A 454 26.62 -21.99 -12.31
C GLU A 454 27.14 -21.80 -13.74
N GLN A 455 28.28 -22.43 -14.06
CA GLN A 455 28.84 -22.41 -15.42
C GLN A 455 27.92 -23.09 -16.43
N LYS A 456 27.29 -24.22 -16.06
CA LYS A 456 26.30 -24.90 -16.92
C LYS A 456 25.10 -24.00 -17.21
N ARG A 457 24.57 -23.30 -16.19
CA ARG A 457 23.47 -22.33 -16.38
C ARG A 457 23.88 -21.22 -17.34
N GLY A 458 25.05 -20.61 -17.13
CA GLY A 458 25.57 -19.57 -18.01
C GLY A 458 25.75 -20.05 -19.47
N PHE A 459 26.23 -21.28 -19.66
CA PHE A 459 26.36 -21.87 -20.99
C PHE A 459 25.00 -22.12 -21.66
N VAL A 460 24.01 -22.65 -20.93
CA VAL A 460 22.65 -22.85 -21.43
C VAL A 460 22.02 -21.52 -21.86
N ASP A 461 22.22 -20.45 -21.07
CA ASP A 461 21.72 -19.11 -21.40
C ASP A 461 22.42 -18.52 -22.63
N GLU A 462 23.73 -18.77 -22.81
CA GLU A 462 24.46 -18.42 -24.04
C GLU A 462 23.88 -19.15 -25.26
N VAL A 463 23.60 -20.46 -25.14
CA VAL A 463 22.98 -21.25 -26.21
C VAL A 463 21.57 -20.73 -26.51
N ALA A 464 20.79 -20.36 -25.50
CA ALA A 464 19.46 -19.79 -25.69
C ALA A 464 19.53 -18.47 -26.50
N ARG A 465 20.49 -17.59 -26.18
CA ARG A 465 20.74 -16.36 -26.96
C ARG A 465 21.14 -16.67 -28.40
N LYS A 466 22.06 -17.61 -28.63
CA LYS A 466 22.46 -18.03 -29.99
C LYS A 466 21.29 -18.66 -30.75
N ASN A 467 20.41 -19.38 -30.07
CA ASN A 467 19.21 -19.97 -30.66
C ASN A 467 18.22 -18.91 -31.13
N VAL A 468 18.04 -17.81 -30.40
CA VAL A 468 17.25 -16.65 -30.87
C VAL A 468 17.84 -16.08 -32.17
N LEU A 469 19.14 -15.80 -32.21
CA LEU A 469 19.82 -15.25 -33.39
C LEU A 469 19.78 -16.19 -34.60
N HIS A 470 19.97 -17.50 -34.36
CA HIS A 470 19.86 -18.52 -35.39
C HIS A 470 18.44 -18.61 -35.93
N THR A 471 17.43 -18.59 -35.06
CA THR A 471 16.02 -18.59 -35.46
C THR A 471 15.68 -17.37 -36.32
N MET A 472 16.15 -16.18 -35.94
CA MET A 472 15.96 -14.97 -36.75
C MET A 472 16.57 -15.11 -38.15
N SER A 473 17.81 -15.61 -38.23
CA SER A 473 18.49 -15.85 -39.51
C SER A 473 17.73 -16.86 -40.36
N TYR A 474 17.27 -17.96 -39.74
CA TYR A 474 16.49 -19.01 -40.40
C TYR A 474 15.16 -18.49 -40.96
N ILE A 475 14.42 -17.67 -40.19
CA ILE A 475 13.17 -17.05 -40.64
C ILE A 475 13.41 -16.21 -41.90
N ARG A 476 14.47 -15.38 -41.91
CA ARG A 476 14.82 -14.55 -43.07
C ARG A 476 15.26 -15.36 -44.28
N GLU A 477 15.99 -16.46 -44.07
CA GLU A 477 16.43 -17.32 -45.16
C GLU A 477 15.26 -18.08 -45.81
N LYS A 478 14.35 -18.62 -45.00
CA LYS A 478 13.27 -19.49 -45.47
C LYS A 478 12.04 -18.74 -45.95
N SER A 479 11.71 -17.58 -45.37
CA SER A 479 10.57 -16.77 -45.79
C SER A 479 11.00 -15.62 -46.68
N ARG A 480 10.78 -15.79 -48.00
CA ARG A 480 10.94 -14.68 -48.96
C ARG A 480 10.00 -13.52 -48.68
N VAL A 481 8.82 -13.79 -48.11
CA VAL A 481 7.82 -12.78 -47.76
C VAL A 481 8.32 -11.90 -46.62
N LEU A 482 8.73 -12.50 -45.50
CA LEU A 482 9.21 -11.76 -44.33
C LEU A 482 10.51 -11.02 -44.65
N ASP A 483 11.45 -11.63 -45.35
CA ASP A 483 12.70 -10.94 -45.71
C ASP A 483 12.47 -9.75 -46.65
N ARG A 484 11.53 -9.87 -47.60
CA ARG A 484 11.12 -8.73 -48.43
C ARG A 484 10.52 -7.60 -47.58
N LEU A 485 9.60 -7.92 -46.66
CA LEU A 485 8.97 -6.91 -45.80
C LEU A 485 9.98 -6.17 -44.91
N VAL A 486 11.03 -6.86 -44.45
CA VAL A 486 12.15 -6.23 -43.73
C VAL A 486 12.93 -5.29 -44.63
N ARG A 487 13.30 -5.71 -45.85
CA ARG A 487 14.04 -4.87 -46.81
C ARG A 487 13.25 -3.62 -47.22
N GLU A 488 11.93 -3.73 -47.27
CA GLU A 488 11.02 -2.61 -47.55
C GLU A 488 10.73 -1.72 -46.32
N ASN A 489 11.36 -1.98 -45.17
CA ASN A 489 11.10 -1.30 -43.89
C ASN A 489 9.63 -1.36 -43.42
N LYS A 490 8.85 -2.31 -43.92
CA LYS A 490 7.44 -2.50 -43.51
C LYS A 490 7.32 -3.21 -42.17
N ILE A 491 8.29 -4.08 -41.87
CA ILE A 491 8.41 -4.75 -40.58
C ILE A 491 9.85 -4.70 -40.06
N MET A 492 10.03 -4.90 -38.77
CA MET A 492 11.33 -5.11 -38.13
C MET A 492 11.37 -6.50 -37.49
N ILE A 493 12.46 -7.25 -37.65
CA ILE A 493 12.70 -8.50 -36.91
C ILE A 493 13.72 -8.24 -35.81
N VAL A 494 13.35 -8.52 -34.56
CA VAL A 494 14.19 -8.27 -33.38
C VAL A 494 14.31 -9.55 -32.56
N GLY A 495 15.50 -9.81 -32.02
CA GLY A 495 15.73 -10.89 -31.06
C GLY A 495 15.69 -10.34 -29.64
N ALA A 496 15.22 -11.12 -28.69
CA ALA A 496 15.32 -10.78 -27.29
C ALA A 496 15.44 -12.01 -26.39
N VAL A 497 16.01 -11.81 -25.20
CA VAL A 497 16.10 -12.83 -24.14
C VAL A 497 15.44 -12.28 -22.88
N TYR A 498 14.41 -12.99 -22.41
CA TYR A 498 13.76 -12.73 -21.13
C TYR A 498 14.51 -13.42 -19.99
N ASP A 499 14.90 -12.67 -18.96
CA ASP A 499 15.46 -13.25 -17.76
C ASP A 499 14.35 -13.65 -16.78
N VAL A 500 14.16 -14.97 -16.60
CA VAL A 500 13.09 -15.52 -15.75
C VAL A 500 13.24 -15.17 -14.27
N ASN A 501 14.43 -14.76 -13.82
CA ASN A 501 14.67 -14.41 -12.42
C ASN A 501 14.38 -12.93 -12.13
N THR A 502 14.70 -12.05 -13.08
CA THR A 502 14.59 -10.60 -12.90
C THR A 502 13.37 -9.98 -13.58
N GLY A 503 12.77 -10.68 -14.55
CA GLY A 503 11.67 -10.16 -15.37
C GLY A 503 12.14 -9.25 -16.51
N LYS A 504 13.45 -9.02 -16.65
CA LYS A 504 14.02 -8.09 -17.61
C LYS A 504 14.12 -8.73 -18.99
N VAL A 505 13.76 -7.98 -20.03
CA VAL A 505 13.99 -8.38 -21.42
C VAL A 505 15.22 -7.64 -21.97
N GLU A 506 16.21 -8.40 -22.42
CA GLU A 506 17.36 -7.88 -23.14
C GLU A 506 17.14 -8.05 -24.66
N PHE A 507 17.11 -6.94 -25.39
CA PHE A 507 16.96 -6.93 -26.84
C PHE A 507 18.35 -7.05 -27.51
N LEU A 508 18.45 -7.89 -28.54
CA LEU A 508 19.70 -8.31 -29.20
C LEU A 508 20.02 -7.51 -30.47
#